data_AF-A0A183PZ16-F1
#
_entry.id   AF-A0A183PZ16-F1
#
_cell.length_a   1.000
_cell.length_b   1.000
_cell.length_c   1.000
_cell.angle_alpha   90.00
_cell.angle_beta   90.00
_cell.angle_gamma   90.00
#
_symmetry.space_group_name_H-M   'P 1'
#
loop_
_entity.id
_entity.type
_entity.pdbx_description
1 polymer ?
#
loop_
_entity_poly.entity_id
_entity_poly.type
_entity_poly.pdbx_seq_one_letter_code
_entity_poly.pdbx_strand_id
1 'polypeptide(L)'
;MRRRNSIVFGLVECEDEYVQQLSILVTCYLRPFRMAASSKKPIVSHEDVNSIFLNAEAVLFLHQVFVQGLRNKMENWPTLQLGKDIHVFFL
;
A
#
# COMPACT_ATOMS: atom_id res chain seq x y z
N MET A 1 9.23 -21.54 14.63
CA MET A 1 9.76 -20.51 13.69
C MET A 1 8.99 -20.40 12.37
N ARG A 2 8.55 -21.49 11.72
CA ARG A 2 7.80 -21.45 10.44
C ARG A 2 6.52 -20.60 10.47
N ARG A 3 5.70 -20.73 11.52
CA ARG A 3 4.42 -19.97 11.66
C ARG A 3 4.61 -18.45 11.73
N ARG A 4 5.66 -17.99 12.42
CA ARG A 4 5.98 -16.55 12.52
C ARG A 4 6.38 -15.99 11.16
N ASN A 5 7.24 -16.69 10.42
CA ASN A 5 7.67 -16.25 9.10
C ASN A 5 6.47 -16.16 8.13
N SER A 6 5.63 -17.19 8.08
CA SER A 6 4.42 -17.18 7.22
C SER A 6 3.49 -16.01 7.51
N ILE A 7 3.28 -15.65 8.78
CA ILE A 7 2.46 -14.48 9.15
C ILE A 7 3.11 -13.17 8.66
N VAL A 8 4.43 -13.03 8.83
CA VAL A 8 5.14 -11.82 8.43
C VAL A 8 5.18 -11.66 6.91
N PHE A 9 5.39 -12.75 6.15
CA PHE A 9 5.29 -12.73 4.69
C PHE A 9 3.90 -12.30 4.23
N GLY A 10 2.85 -12.96 4.76
CA GLY A 10 1.47 -12.60 4.42
C GLY A 10 1.12 -11.16 4.78
N LEU A 11 1.64 -10.63 5.90
CA LEU A 11 1.47 -9.22 6.25
C LEU A 11 2.07 -8.29 5.19
N VAL A 12 3.29 -8.57 4.71
CA VAL A 12 3.94 -7.71 3.70
C VAL A 12 3.21 -7.78 2.36
N GLU A 13 2.76 -8.97 1.94
CA GLU A 13 1.97 -9.14 0.72
C GLU A 13 0.62 -8.43 0.79
N CYS A 14 -0.13 -8.60 1.88
CA CYS A 14 -1.41 -7.92 2.08
C CYS A 14 -1.24 -6.40 2.13
N GLU A 15 -0.18 -5.91 2.77
CA GLU A 15 0.12 -4.48 2.82
C GLU A 15 0.43 -3.92 1.43
N ASP A 16 1.17 -4.68 0.61
CA ASP A 16 1.47 -4.31 -0.76
C ASP A 16 0.23 -4.20 -1.64
N GLU A 17 -0.67 -5.18 -1.56
CA GLU A 17 -1.97 -5.14 -2.24
C GLU A 17 -2.81 -3.95 -1.76
N TYR A 18 -2.84 -3.69 -0.45
CA TYR A 18 -3.60 -2.58 0.12
C TYR A 18 -3.11 -1.22 -0.38
N VAL A 19 -1.78 -1.00 -0.40
CA VAL A 19 -1.17 0.22 -0.93
C VAL A 19 -1.46 0.39 -2.42
N GLN A 20 -1.43 -0.69 -3.20
CA GLN A 20 -1.81 -0.64 -4.62
C GLN A 20 -3.27 -0.21 -4.80
N GLN A 21 -4.19 -0.77 -4.04
CA GLN A 21 -5.61 -0.40 -4.09
C GLN A 21 -5.84 1.06 -3.67
N LEU A 22 -5.19 1.53 -2.60
CA LEU A 22 -5.23 2.94 -2.20
C LEU A 22 -4.64 3.86 -3.27
N SER A 23 -3.58 3.44 -3.96
CA SER A 23 -3.00 4.18 -5.08
C SER A 23 -4.01 4.32 -6.21
N ILE A 24 -4.74 3.26 -6.57
CA ILE A 24 -5.81 3.30 -7.56
C ILE A 24 -6.92 4.25 -7.11
N LEU A 25 -7.37 4.17 -5.84
CA LEU A 25 -8.38 5.08 -5.28
C LEU A 25 -7.96 6.55 -5.47
N VAL A 26 -6.72 6.89 -5.13
CA VAL A 26 -6.22 8.27 -5.23
C VAL A 26 -6.04 8.71 -6.69
N THR A 27 -5.41 7.86 -7.51
CA THR A 27 -4.98 8.25 -8.86
C THR A 27 -6.09 8.19 -9.89
N CYS A 28 -6.96 7.18 -9.81
CA CYS A 28 -8.01 6.94 -10.80
C CYS A 28 -9.36 7.55 -10.39
N TYR A 29 -9.57 7.89 -9.11
CA TYR A 29 -10.83 8.48 -8.65
C TYR A 29 -10.66 9.87 -8.04
N LEU A 30 -9.97 9.99 -6.90
CA LEU A 30 -9.86 11.27 -6.19
C LEU A 30 -9.30 12.38 -7.09
N ARG A 31 -8.17 12.15 -7.75
CA ARG A 31 -7.54 13.16 -8.61
C ARG A 31 -8.45 13.59 -9.77
N PRO A 32 -9.04 12.68 -10.56
CA PRO A 32 -10.04 13.04 -11.57
C PRO A 32 -11.24 13.82 -11.01
N PHE A 33 -11.79 13.42 -9.85
CA PHE A 33 -12.91 14.14 -9.25
C PHE A 33 -12.52 15.54 -8.77
N ARG A 34 -11.34 15.69 -8.18
CA ARG A 34 -10.80 16.98 -7.78
C ARG A 34 -10.61 17.90 -9.00
N MET A 35 -10.13 17.35 -10.11
CA MET A 35 -10.04 18.08 -11.39
C MET A 35 -11.42 18.47 -11.94
N ALA A 36 -12.40 17.55 -11.89
CA ALA A 36 -13.77 17.82 -12.35
C ALA A 36 -14.45 18.93 -11.54
N ALA A 37 -14.21 18.97 -10.22
CA ALA A 37 -14.69 20.02 -9.32
C ALA A 37 -14.08 21.41 -9.64
N SER A 38 -12.86 21.44 -10.18
CA SER A 38 -12.19 22.68 -10.63
C SER A 38 -12.53 23.10 -12.07
N SER A 39 -13.40 22.36 -12.77
CA SER A 39 -13.76 22.69 -14.15
C SER A 39 -14.69 23.92 -14.24
N LYS A 40 -14.77 24.54 -15.42
CA LYS A 40 -15.63 25.73 -15.66
C LYS A 40 -17.13 25.46 -15.42
N LYS A 41 -17.56 24.20 -15.52
CA LYS A 41 -18.92 23.75 -15.25
C LYS A 41 -18.83 22.47 -14.40
N PRO A 42 -18.61 22.60 -13.08
CA PRO A 42 -18.37 21.46 -12.22
C PRO A 42 -19.62 20.58 -12.11
N ILE A 43 -19.41 19.27 -12.22
CA ILE A 43 -20.46 18.24 -12.01
C ILE A 43 -20.52 17.75 -10.56
N VAL A 44 -19.52 18.11 -9.75
CA VAL A 44 -19.35 17.74 -8.34
C VAL A 44 -18.66 18.90 -7.62
N SER A 45 -19.03 19.19 -6.37
CA SER A 45 -18.38 20.25 -5.60
C SER A 45 -17.09 19.78 -4.95
N HIS A 46 -16.20 20.71 -4.59
CA HIS A 46 -15.01 20.37 -3.80
C HIS A 46 -15.37 19.81 -2.41
N GLU A 47 -16.50 20.24 -1.84
CA GLU A 47 -16.99 19.73 -0.56
C GLU A 47 -17.38 18.26 -0.68
N ASP A 48 -18.17 17.89 -1.69
CA ASP A 48 -18.57 16.49 -1.94
C ASP A 48 -17.36 15.57 -2.12
N VAL A 49 -16.36 16.02 -2.91
CA VAL A 49 -15.12 15.26 -3.12
C VAL A 49 -14.36 15.09 -1.81
N ASN A 50 -14.27 16.13 -1.00
CA ASN A 50 -13.57 16.08 0.29
C ASN A 50 -14.32 15.21 1.31
N SER A 51 -15.65 15.23 1.34
CA SER A 51 -16.46 14.37 2.21
C SER A 51 -16.30 12.89 1.88
N ILE A 52 -16.13 12.54 0.61
CA ILE A 52 -15.95 11.14 0.16
C ILE A 52 -14.51 10.66 0.36
N PHE A 53 -13.52 11.48 0.01
CA PHE A 53 -12.11 11.07 -0.05
C PHE A 53 -11.24 11.69 1.05
N LEU A 54 -11.84 12.06 2.19
CA LEU A 54 -11.15 12.74 3.28
C LEU A 54 -9.88 11.98 3.68
N ASN A 55 -8.75 12.68 3.71
CA ASN A 55 -7.43 12.15 4.08
C ASN A 55 -6.92 10.96 3.23
N ALA A 56 -7.57 10.58 2.13
CA ALA A 56 -7.15 9.42 1.34
C ALA A 56 -5.69 9.50 0.85
N GLU A 57 -5.23 10.70 0.46
CA GLU A 57 -3.82 10.93 0.10
C GLU A 57 -2.86 10.79 1.29
N ALA A 58 -3.25 11.27 2.47
CA ALA A 58 -2.43 11.15 3.67
C ALA A 58 -2.34 9.70 4.15
N VAL A 59 -3.44 8.96 4.10
CA VAL A 59 -3.48 7.52 4.40
C VAL A 59 -2.61 6.75 3.42
N LEU A 60 -2.73 6.99 2.11
CA LEU A 60 -1.85 6.37 1.11
C LEU A 60 -0.38 6.65 1.40
N PHE A 61 -0.01 7.89 1.71
CA PHE A 61 1.37 8.23 2.04
C PHE A 61 1.91 7.46 3.25
N LEU A 62 1.12 7.38 4.33
CA LEU A 62 1.53 6.65 5.54
C LEU A 62 1.74 5.16 5.26
N HIS A 63 0.84 4.54 4.51
CA HIS A 63 0.93 3.12 4.16
C HIS A 63 2.08 2.86 3.16
N GLN A 64 2.38 3.78 2.24
CA GLN A 64 3.58 3.70 1.38
C GLN A 64 4.88 3.72 2.20
N VAL A 65 4.96 4.59 3.22
CA VAL A 65 6.12 4.62 4.14
C VAL A 65 6.20 3.32 4.94
N PHE A 66 5.06 2.82 5.41
CA PHE A 66 5.00 1.59 6.20
C PHE A 66 5.43 0.36 5.39
N VAL A 67 4.88 0.15 4.19
CA VAL A 67 5.24 -1.00 3.34
C VAL A 67 6.71 -0.98 2.93
N GLN A 68 7.28 0.20 2.67
CA GLN A 68 8.71 0.32 2.42
C GLN A 68 9.54 -0.10 3.65
N GLY A 69 9.10 0.29 4.84
CA GLY A 69 9.69 -0.16 6.09
C GLY A 69 9.60 -1.67 6.30
N LEU A 70 8.47 -2.29 5.93
CA LEU A 70 8.29 -3.75 5.98
C LEU A 70 9.20 -4.46 4.99
N ARG A 71 9.26 -4.01 3.73
CA ARG A 71 10.13 -4.57 2.69
C ARG A 71 11.60 -4.53 3.10
N ASN A 72 12.08 -3.40 3.61
CA ASN A 72 13.46 -3.27 4.11
C ASN A 72 13.75 -4.25 5.26
N LYS A 73 12.78 -4.50 6.16
CA LYS A 73 12.92 -5.48 7.23
C LYS A 73 12.88 -6.92 6.71
N MET A 74 12.14 -7.19 5.64
CA MET A 74 12.07 -8.50 5.00
C MET A 74 13.38 -8.87 4.29
N GLU A 75 14.02 -7.91 3.61
CA GLU A 75 15.33 -8.11 2.99
C GLU A 75 16.40 -8.50 4.02
N ASN A 76 16.34 -7.92 5.22
CA ASN A 76 17.25 -8.18 6.32
C ASN A 76 16.73 -9.27 7.28
N TRP A 77 15.68 -10.00 6.91
CA TRP A 77 15.09 -10.99 7.80
C TRP A 77 16.06 -12.15 8.00
N PRO A 78 16.33 -12.59 9.25
CA PRO A 78 17.29 -13.66 9.50
C PRO A 78 16.84 -14.94 8.80
N THR A 79 17.55 -15.30 7.74
CA THR A 79 17.44 -16.60 7.09
C THR A 79 17.99 -17.63 8.04
N LEU A 80 17.18 -18.62 8.39
CA LEU A 80 17.68 -19.79 9.09
C LEU A 80 18.63 -20.50 8.11
N GLN A 81 19.95 -20.34 8.27
CA GLN A 81 20.93 -21.14 7.54
C GLN A 81 20.81 -22.60 8.00
N LEU A 82 19.91 -23.35 7.38
CA LEU A 82 19.81 -24.79 7.59
C LEU A 82 20.66 -25.49 6.52
N GLY A 83 21.97 -25.46 6.71
CA GLY A 83 22.92 -26.18 5.85
C GLY A 83 23.01 -25.60 4.43
N LYS A 84 24.18 -25.75 3.83
CA LYS A 84 24.42 -25.43 2.43
C LYS A 84 23.45 -26.25 1.57
N ASP A 85 22.96 -25.65 0.49
CA ASP A 85 22.23 -26.28 -0.62
C ASP A 85 20.70 -26.18 -0.64
N ILE A 86 20.08 -25.23 0.06
CA ILE A 86 18.77 -24.76 -0.41
C ILE A 86 18.65 -23.24 -0.24
N HIS A 87 18.87 -22.51 -1.34
CA HIS A 87 18.24 -21.21 -1.53
C HIS A 87 16.73 -21.43 -1.65
N VAL A 88 16.07 -21.71 -0.51
CA VAL A 88 14.62 -21.58 -0.43
C VAL A 88 14.36 -20.07 -0.39
N PHE A 89 14.38 -19.43 -1.56
CA PHE A 89 13.40 -18.38 -1.74
C PHE A 89 12.06 -19.08 -1.50
N PHE A 90 11.36 -18.63 -0.45
CA PHE A 90 10.03 -19.09 -0.10
C PHE A 90 9.09 -18.69 -1.26
N LEU A 91 9.02 -19.53 -2.30
CA LEU A 91 7.94 -19.74 -3.25
C LEU A 91 8.03 -21.20 -3.74
#